data_AF-A0A9P0VRY9-F1
#
_entry.id   AF-A0A9P0VRY9-F1
#
_cell.length_a   1.000
_cell.length_b   1.000
_cell.length_c   1.000
_cell.angle_alpha   90.00
_cell.angle_beta   90.00
_cell.angle_gamma   90.00
#
_symmetry.space_group_name_H-M   'P 1'
#
loop_
_entity.id
_entity.type
_entity.pdbx_description
1 polymer ?
#
loop_
_entity_poly.entity_id
_entity_poly.type
_entity_poly.pdbx_seq_one_letter_code
_entity_poly.pdbx_strand_id
1 'polypeptide(L)'
;MEKENELDEFDSDFIDTEDENCTDGQELERQKKFKRKRKPENIHWAREKTKRNGMEGKDYLGYSRSKTGQILHIAKTQCRSLGPACSSMKCLKYKKRHCNIITHEERLSIFKKFWTDMSWSKNR
;
A
#
# COMPACT_ATOMS: atom_id res chain seq x y z
N MET A 1 33.00 3.75 53.10
CA MET A 1 33.23 2.75 52.04
C MET A 1 32.04 2.84 51.09
N GLU A 2 32.18 3.03 49.79
CA GLU A 2 33.36 3.32 48.98
C GLU A 2 32.88 4.02 47.68
N LYS A 3 33.58 5.10 47.31
CA LYS A 3 33.91 5.61 45.96
C LYS A 3 33.00 5.24 44.78
N GLU A 4 32.35 6.25 44.18
CA GLU A 4 32.88 7.06 43.05
C GLU A 4 33.02 6.25 41.75
N ASN A 5 32.26 6.62 40.72
CA ASN A 5 32.85 6.78 39.38
C ASN A 5 32.02 7.77 38.55
N GLU A 6 32.50 9.00 38.62
CA GLU A 6 32.26 10.11 37.71
C GLU A 6 32.83 9.72 36.32
N LEU A 7 32.15 10.09 35.24
CA LEU A 7 32.70 9.97 33.89
C LEU A 7 32.57 11.34 33.21
N ASP A 8 33.64 12.10 33.38
CA ASP A 8 33.90 13.34 32.67
C ASP A 8 34.25 13.12 31.20
N GLU A 9 34.04 14.19 30.44
CA GLU A 9 34.79 14.66 29.27
C GLU A 9 35.29 13.65 28.22
N PHE A 10 34.78 13.81 27.00
CA PHE A 10 35.59 13.64 25.79
C PHE A 10 35.29 14.78 24.80
N ASP A 11 36.07 15.86 24.94
CA ASP A 11 36.23 16.91 23.93
C ASP A 11 37.63 16.76 23.29
N SER A 12 37.87 17.38 22.12
CA SER A 12 39.10 17.28 21.28
C SER A 12 39.37 15.87 20.69
N ASP A 13 39.65 15.65 19.39
CA ASP A 13 40.25 16.50 18.37
C ASP A 13 39.76 16.14 16.95
N PHE A 14 39.49 17.17 16.15
CA PHE A 14 39.28 17.06 14.70
C PHE A 14 40.64 17.14 13.99
N ILE A 15 41.18 15.99 13.59
CA ILE A 15 42.45 15.90 12.86
C ILE A 15 42.15 15.85 11.36
N ASP A 16 42.31 17.00 10.68
CA ASP A 16 42.45 17.02 9.23
C ASP A 16 43.70 16.23 8.83
N THR A 17 43.51 15.19 8.02
CA THR A 17 44.61 14.54 7.29
C THR A 17 44.27 14.64 5.81
N GLU A 18 44.77 15.70 5.17
CA GLU A 18 44.79 15.79 3.71
C GLU A 18 45.74 14.72 3.18
N ASP A 19 45.25 13.86 2.28
CA ASP A 19 46.11 13.03 1.43
C ASP A 19 45.51 12.97 0.02
N GLU A 20 46.32 13.32 -0.98
CA GLU A 20 45.85 13.66 -2.32
C GLU A 20 45.78 12.45 -3.28
N ASN A 21 44.71 12.41 -4.10
CA ASN A 21 44.68 11.90 -5.50
C ASN A 21 44.94 10.37 -5.71
N CYS A 22 44.17 9.59 -6.48
CA CYS A 22 43.95 9.63 -7.94
C CYS A 22 43.06 8.40 -8.31
N THR A 23 42.32 8.25 -9.41
CA THR A 23 42.07 9.06 -10.62
C THR A 23 40.68 8.71 -11.20
N ASP A 24 40.16 9.55 -12.10
CA ASP A 24 39.22 9.26 -13.21
C ASP A 24 38.02 8.30 -13.02
N GLY A 25 36.81 8.89 -13.03
CA GLY A 25 35.55 8.13 -13.07
C GLY A 25 34.27 8.96 -13.19
N GLN A 26 34.09 9.69 -14.30
CA GLN A 26 32.81 10.26 -14.79
C GLN A 26 32.28 11.56 -14.15
N GLU A 27 32.90 12.71 -14.46
CA GLU A 27 32.27 14.03 -14.28
C GLU A 27 31.16 14.30 -15.33
N LEU A 28 29.98 13.69 -15.16
CA LEU A 28 28.80 13.98 -16.00
C LEU A 28 27.45 14.02 -15.26
N GLU A 29 27.42 14.50 -14.01
CA GLU A 29 26.15 14.91 -13.39
C GLU A 29 26.13 16.36 -12.86
N ARG A 30 26.45 17.29 -13.77
CA ARG A 30 26.15 18.72 -13.62
C ARG A 30 24.66 18.94 -13.33
N GLN A 31 24.35 19.13 -12.04
CA GLN A 31 23.21 19.87 -11.50
C GLN A 31 21.97 19.90 -12.41
N LYS A 32 21.30 18.76 -12.62
CA LYS A 32 19.95 18.75 -13.19
C LYS A 32 19.01 19.48 -12.23
N LYS A 33 18.84 20.79 -12.46
CA LYS A 33 17.83 21.62 -11.77
C LYS A 33 16.49 20.88 -11.90
N PHE A 34 15.99 20.32 -10.80
CA PHE A 34 14.77 19.53 -10.78
C PHE A 34 13.58 20.40 -11.22
N LYS A 35 13.27 20.37 -12.52
CA LYS A 35 12.13 21.07 -13.09
C LYS A 35 10.87 20.47 -12.47
N ARG A 36 10.13 21.27 -11.69
CA ARG A 36 8.86 20.86 -11.10
C ARG A 36 7.94 20.31 -12.20
N LYS A 37 7.47 19.08 -12.05
CA LYS A 37 6.56 18.45 -13.02
C LYS A 37 5.30 19.32 -13.15
N ARG A 38 4.87 19.62 -14.39
CA ARG A 38 3.70 20.49 -14.66
C ARG A 38 2.39 19.95 -14.05
N LYS A 39 2.34 18.67 -13.74
CA LYS A 39 1.28 18.01 -12.97
C LYS A 39 1.94 17.15 -11.88
N PRO A 40 1.48 17.20 -10.63
CA PRO A 40 1.93 16.28 -9.58
C PRO A 40 1.47 14.84 -9.89
N GLU A 41 2.29 13.86 -9.54
CA GLU A 41 1.90 12.45 -9.61
C GLU A 41 1.00 12.09 -8.43
N ASN A 42 -0.21 11.60 -8.72
CA ASN A 42 -1.23 11.30 -7.73
C ASN A 42 -1.12 9.89 -7.12
N ILE A 43 -0.20 9.04 -7.61
CA ILE A 43 -0.02 7.64 -7.22
C ILE A 43 0.19 7.49 -5.69
N HIS A 44 0.89 8.46 -5.09
CA HIS A 44 1.21 8.48 -3.66
C HIS A 44 0.17 9.24 -2.80
N TRP A 45 -0.83 9.88 -3.41
CA TRP A 45 -1.87 10.58 -2.65
C TRP A 45 -2.70 9.57 -1.86
N ALA A 46 -2.86 9.78 -0.56
CA ALA A 46 -3.60 8.87 0.33
C ALA A 46 -5.00 8.52 -0.22
N ARG A 47 -5.70 9.50 -0.81
CA ARG A 47 -7.01 9.31 -1.45
C ARG A 47 -6.96 8.37 -2.66
N GLU A 48 -5.99 8.53 -3.55
CA GLU A 48 -5.87 7.69 -4.75
C GLU A 48 -5.35 6.29 -4.39
N LYS A 49 -4.44 6.18 -3.41
CA LYS A 49 -4.01 4.90 -2.82
C LYS A 49 -5.18 4.15 -2.18
N THR A 50 -6.00 4.80 -1.35
CA THR A 50 -7.21 4.21 -0.77
C THR A 50 -8.20 3.76 -1.85
N LYS A 51 -8.47 4.61 -2.85
CA LYS A 51 -9.34 4.27 -3.99
C LYS A 51 -8.82 3.05 -4.76
N ARG A 52 -7.52 3.01 -5.05
CA ARG A 52 -6.86 1.90 -5.72
C ARG A 52 -6.91 0.61 -4.90
N ASN A 53 -6.58 0.65 -3.60
CA ASN A 53 -6.74 -0.50 -2.72
C ASN A 53 -8.19 -1.02 -2.69
N GLY A 54 -9.18 -0.12 -2.69
CA GLY A 54 -10.60 -0.50 -2.76
C GLY A 54 -11.00 -1.15 -4.08
N MET A 55 -10.47 -0.68 -5.22
CA MET A 55 -10.66 -1.31 -6.54
C MET A 55 -9.94 -2.67 -6.63
N GLU A 56 -8.76 -2.80 -6.01
CA GLU A 56 -7.97 -4.04 -5.95
C GLU A 56 -8.47 -5.03 -4.88
N GLY A 57 -9.53 -4.70 -4.13
CA GLY A 57 -10.08 -5.53 -3.04
C GLY A 57 -9.15 -5.70 -1.83
N LYS A 58 -8.13 -4.84 -1.66
CA LYS A 58 -7.14 -4.87 -0.57
C LYS A 58 -7.60 -4.07 0.65
N ASP A 59 -6.88 -4.21 1.75
CA ASP A 59 -7.13 -3.40 2.96
C ASP A 59 -6.99 -1.90 2.66
N TYR A 60 -7.92 -1.09 3.16
CA TYR A 60 -7.85 0.38 3.05
C TYR A 60 -8.49 1.10 4.24
N LEU A 61 -8.06 2.35 4.46
CA LEU A 61 -8.69 3.26 5.42
C LEU A 61 -9.92 3.90 4.77
N GLY A 62 -11.09 3.40 5.16
CA GLY A 62 -12.38 3.92 4.79
C GLY A 62 -12.81 5.11 5.66
N TYR A 63 -13.85 5.79 5.19
CA TYR A 63 -14.49 6.90 5.89
C TYR A 63 -15.71 6.37 6.66
N SER A 64 -15.77 6.64 7.96
CA SER A 64 -16.99 6.45 8.77
C SER A 64 -17.56 7.80 9.16
N ARG A 65 -18.82 7.84 9.60
CA ARG A 65 -19.41 9.02 10.24
C ARG A 65 -19.55 8.77 11.73
N SER A 66 -19.14 9.74 12.54
CA SER A 66 -19.44 9.74 13.97
C SER A 66 -20.96 9.88 14.21
N LYS A 67 -21.41 9.58 15.44
CA LYS A 67 -22.79 9.90 15.87
C LYS A 67 -23.10 11.41 15.78
N THR A 68 -22.08 12.26 15.79
CA THR A 68 -22.17 13.72 15.62
C THR A 68 -22.03 14.19 14.17
N GLY A 69 -22.02 13.27 13.20
CA GLY A 69 -21.96 13.58 11.76
C GLY A 69 -20.56 13.90 11.20
N GLN A 70 -19.53 13.97 12.05
CA GLN A 70 -18.15 14.22 11.62
C GLN A 70 -17.60 13.01 10.82
N ILE A 71 -16.83 13.29 9.77
CA ILE A 71 -16.21 12.25 8.94
C ILE A 71 -14.89 11.82 9.58
N LEU A 72 -14.75 10.52 9.85
CA LEU A 72 -13.62 9.91 10.55
C LEU A 72 -12.90 8.87 9.68
N HIS A 73 -11.58 9.00 9.54
CA HIS A 73 -10.70 8.09 8.81
C HIS A 73 -10.29 6.83 9.61
N ILE A 74 -11.23 6.23 10.34
CA ILE A 74 -10.93 5.20 11.36
C ILE A 74 -11.25 3.77 10.87
N ALA A 75 -12.14 3.61 9.89
CA ALA A 75 -12.62 2.30 9.46
C ALA A 75 -11.59 1.57 8.57
N LYS A 76 -10.73 0.73 9.16
CA LYS A 76 -9.96 -0.28 8.42
C LYS A 76 -10.94 -1.23 7.73
N THR A 77 -11.09 -1.10 6.43
CA THR A 77 -11.86 -2.03 5.60
C THR A 77 -10.96 -3.21 5.28
N GLN A 78 -11.41 -4.43 5.61
CA GLN A 78 -10.65 -5.66 5.35
C GLN A 78 -10.65 -6.03 3.88
N CYS A 79 -9.59 -6.74 3.47
CA CYS A 79 -9.43 -7.33 2.16
C CYS A 79 -10.60 -8.27 1.81
N ARG A 80 -10.92 -8.32 0.52
CA ARG A 80 -11.96 -9.20 0.00
C ARG A 80 -11.44 -10.63 0.02
N SER A 81 -12.23 -11.53 0.61
CA SER A 81 -11.99 -12.97 0.60
C SER A 81 -13.11 -13.69 -0.17
N LEU A 82 -12.79 -14.86 -0.73
CA LEU A 82 -13.76 -15.72 -1.40
C LEU A 82 -14.55 -16.50 -0.34
N GLY A 83 -15.87 -16.30 -0.30
CA GLY A 83 -16.76 -17.04 0.61
C GLY A 83 -16.90 -18.53 0.25
N PRO A 84 -17.48 -19.35 1.17
CA PRO A 84 -17.69 -20.77 0.96
C PRO A 84 -18.53 -21.07 -0.30
N ALA A 85 -18.48 -22.32 -0.78
CA ALA A 85 -19.34 -22.76 -1.86
C ALA A 85 -20.81 -22.75 -1.43
N CYS A 86 -21.74 -22.56 -2.38
CA CYS A 86 -23.16 -22.56 -2.05
C CYS A 86 -23.68 -23.98 -1.83
N SER A 87 -23.88 -24.36 -0.57
CA SER A 87 -24.45 -25.65 -0.16
C SER A 87 -25.98 -25.64 -0.03
N SER A 88 -26.66 -24.53 -0.36
CA SER A 88 -28.10 -24.40 -0.08
C SER A 88 -28.96 -25.34 -0.93
N MET A 89 -29.89 -26.06 -0.29
CA MET A 89 -30.85 -26.92 -0.98
C MET A 89 -31.69 -26.18 -2.03
N LYS A 90 -31.91 -24.86 -1.85
CA LYS A 90 -32.62 -24.01 -2.82
C LYS A 90 -31.84 -23.88 -4.13
N CYS A 91 -30.52 -23.72 -4.08
CA CYS A 91 -29.67 -23.69 -5.28
C CYS A 91 -29.55 -25.07 -5.93
N LEU A 92 -29.44 -26.14 -5.14
CA LEU A 92 -29.43 -27.53 -5.63
C LEU A 92 -30.71 -27.90 -6.41
N LYS A 93 -31.89 -27.51 -5.92
CA LYS A 93 -33.18 -27.81 -6.55
C LYS A 93 -33.48 -26.95 -7.79
N TYR A 94 -32.85 -25.79 -7.95
CA TYR A 94 -33.24 -24.82 -8.99
C TYR A 94 -32.40 -24.96 -10.25
N LYS A 95 -32.96 -25.61 -11.29
CA LYS A 95 -32.26 -25.99 -12.55
C LYS A 95 -31.46 -24.88 -13.25
N LYS A 96 -31.80 -23.60 -13.05
CA LYS A 96 -31.09 -22.43 -13.65
C LYS A 96 -29.93 -21.90 -12.80
N ARG A 97 -29.63 -22.49 -11.63
CA ARG A 97 -28.53 -22.08 -10.74
C ARG A 97 -27.42 -23.13 -10.76
N HIS A 98 -26.36 -22.85 -11.52
CA HIS A 98 -25.25 -23.77 -11.75
C HIS A 98 -24.17 -23.71 -10.64
N CYS A 99 -24.56 -23.41 -9.40
CA CYS A 99 -23.64 -23.16 -8.29
C CYS A 99 -22.74 -24.35 -7.91
N ASN A 100 -23.16 -25.56 -8.26
CA ASN A 100 -22.41 -26.81 -7.98
C ASN A 100 -21.51 -27.24 -9.14
N ILE A 101 -21.64 -26.62 -10.33
CA ILE A 101 -20.83 -26.93 -11.51
C ILE A 101 -19.49 -26.19 -11.45
N ILE A 102 -19.51 -24.95 -10.94
CA ILE A 102 -18.30 -24.13 -10.83
C ILE A 102 -17.49 -24.59 -9.61
N THR A 103 -16.31 -25.15 -9.87
CA THR A 103 -15.36 -25.64 -8.87
C THR A 103 -14.82 -24.50 -7.99
N HIS A 104 -14.20 -24.84 -6.85
CA HIS A 104 -13.56 -23.83 -6.00
C HIS A 104 -12.43 -23.09 -6.75
N GLU A 105 -11.67 -23.79 -7.58
CA GLU A 105 -10.55 -23.24 -8.35
C GLU A 105 -11.01 -22.22 -9.40
N GLU A 106 -12.07 -22.54 -10.15
CA GLU A 106 -12.68 -21.59 -11.10
C GLU A 106 -13.24 -20.37 -10.38
N ARG A 107 -13.92 -20.55 -9.25
CA ARG A 107 -14.41 -19.43 -8.41
C ARG A 107 -13.27 -18.54 -7.93
N LEU A 108 -12.13 -19.13 -7.55
CA LEU A 108 -10.93 -18.42 -7.10
C LEU A 108 -10.19 -17.73 -8.25
N SER A 109 -10.17 -18.33 -9.44
CA SER A 109 -9.65 -17.73 -10.68
C SER A 109 -10.48 -16.51 -11.10
N ILE A 110 -11.80 -16.65 -11.14
CA ILE A 110 -12.75 -15.55 -11.42
C ILE A 110 -12.60 -14.45 -10.36
N PHE A 111 -12.54 -14.80 -9.09
CA PHE A 111 -12.37 -13.85 -7.99
C PHE A 111 -11.07 -13.05 -8.11
N LYS A 112 -9.93 -13.72 -8.36
CA LYS A 112 -8.64 -13.04 -8.54
C LYS A 112 -8.71 -12.10 -9.73
N LYS A 113 -9.04 -12.59 -10.93
CA LYS A 113 -9.14 -11.77 -12.16
C LYS A 113 -10.08 -10.57 -11.99
N PHE A 114 -11.21 -10.74 -11.32
CA PHE A 114 -12.13 -9.64 -11.05
C PHE A 114 -11.51 -8.54 -10.19
N TRP A 115 -10.76 -8.88 -9.14
CA TRP A 115 -10.14 -7.87 -8.27
C TRP A 115 -8.77 -7.37 -8.77
N THR A 116 -8.05 -8.12 -9.62
CA THR A 116 -6.76 -7.68 -10.17
C THR A 116 -6.88 -6.94 -11.49
N ASP A 117 -7.73 -7.40 -12.42
CA ASP A 117 -7.70 -6.99 -13.82
C ASP A 117 -8.81 -5.98 -14.16
N MET A 118 -9.86 -5.93 -13.34
CA MET A 118 -11.00 -5.04 -13.56
C MET A 118 -10.66 -3.60 -13.15
N SER A 119 -10.19 -2.78 -14.09
CA SER A 119 -10.15 -1.34 -13.85
C SER A 119 -11.58 -0.78 -13.79
N TRP A 120 -11.98 -0.17 -12.66
CA TRP A 120 -13.31 0.47 -12.49
C TRP A 120 -13.42 1.82 -13.25
N SER A 121 -12.68 1.96 -14.34
CA SER A 121 -12.51 3.18 -15.14
C SER A 121 -13.79 3.65 -15.86
N LYS A 122 -14.81 2.79 -15.96
CA LYS A 122 -16.06 3.02 -16.72
C LYS A 122 -17.24 3.59 -15.93
N ASN A 123 -17.12 3.79 -14.61
CA ASN A 123 -18.20 4.32 -13.76
C ASN A 123 -17.88 5.73 -13.22
N ARG A 124 -17.67 6.71 -14.12
CA ARG A 124 -17.42 8.11 -13.76
C ARG A 124 -18.03 9.07 -14.77
#